data_AF-A0A1I1ELF1-F1
#
_entry.id   AF-A0A1I1ELF1-F1
#
_cell.length_a   1.000
_cell.length_b   1.000
_cell.length_c   1.000
_cell.angle_alpha   90.00
_cell.angle_beta   90.00
_cell.angle_gamma   90.00
#
_symmetry.space_group_name_H-M   'P 1'
#
loop_
_entity.id
_entity.type
_entity.pdbx_description
1 polymer ?
#
loop_
_entity_poly.entity_id
_entity_poly.type
_entity_poly.pdbx_seq_one_letter_code
_entity_poly.pdbx_strand_id
1 'polypeptide(L)'
;MSVPESGPGKETTVEESVTLQGDATLEVTVEREEGGPIPDATVVLERDDGATFELDERTDEDGTVATPIPGTRDAYTVEAAAEGFVTTAVETEPLESGASASVTVTLSESLLAVPGFGGVTAAVALAVATVALLARGHLGRK
;
A
#
# COMPACT_ATOMS: atom_id res chain seq x y z
N MET A 1 -4.18 -15.59 56.27
CA MET A 1 -3.29 -14.51 55.80
C MET A 1 -2.99 -14.79 54.33
N SER A 2 -3.52 -13.93 53.47
CA SER A 2 -3.14 -13.56 52.09
C SER A 2 -2.71 -14.62 51.05
N VAL A 3 -3.63 -14.87 50.10
CA VAL A 3 -3.59 -14.91 48.60
C VAL A 3 -2.28 -14.46 47.87
N PRO A 4 -2.06 -14.70 46.54
CA PRO A 4 -2.98 -15.23 45.49
C PRO A 4 -2.41 -16.15 44.35
N GLU A 5 -3.37 -16.76 43.63
CA GLU A 5 -3.56 -16.87 42.17
C GLU A 5 -2.47 -17.41 41.22
N SER A 6 -2.77 -18.61 40.68
CA SER A 6 -2.45 -18.97 39.30
C SER A 6 -3.24 -18.09 38.34
N GLY A 7 -2.66 -16.97 37.91
CA GLY A 7 -3.11 -16.29 36.70
C GLY A 7 -2.75 -17.14 35.48
N PRO A 8 -3.65 -17.30 34.48
CA PRO A 8 -3.22 -17.85 33.20
C PRO A 8 -2.13 -16.93 32.67
N GLY A 9 -0.99 -17.54 32.30
CA GLY A 9 0.07 -16.85 31.59
C GLY A 9 -0.58 -16.12 30.43
N LYS A 10 -0.60 -14.79 30.53
CA LYS A 10 -0.79 -13.96 29.36
C LYS A 10 0.43 -14.28 28.51
N GLU A 11 0.28 -15.20 27.57
CA GLU A 11 0.92 -15.00 26.27
C GLU A 11 0.49 -13.59 25.89
N THR A 12 1.36 -12.64 26.21
CA THR A 12 1.40 -11.37 25.54
C THR A 12 1.73 -11.74 24.11
N THR A 13 0.70 -12.12 23.34
CA THR A 13 0.63 -11.72 21.95
C THR A 13 0.79 -10.22 22.02
N VAL A 14 2.04 -9.78 21.92
CA VAL A 14 2.34 -8.41 21.55
C VAL A 14 1.72 -8.35 20.16
N GLU A 15 0.45 -7.93 20.10
CA GLU A 15 -0.07 -7.26 18.93
C GLU A 15 0.83 -6.04 18.82
N GLU A 16 2.00 -6.24 18.22
CA GLU A 16 2.85 -5.16 17.79
C GLU A 16 1.99 -4.49 16.74
N SER A 17 1.22 -3.51 17.17
CA SER A 17 0.57 -2.55 16.30
C SER A 17 1.72 -1.80 15.67
N VAL A 18 2.35 -2.41 14.66
CA VAL A 18 3.31 -1.75 13.78
C VAL A 18 2.46 -0.74 13.04
N THR A 19 2.30 0.43 13.63
CA THR A 19 1.61 1.52 12.95
C THR A 19 2.51 1.92 11.78
N LEU A 20 1.92 2.22 10.62
CA LEU A 20 2.63 2.84 9.50
C LEU A 20 3.22 4.23 9.85
N GLN A 21 3.20 4.64 11.11
CA GLN A 21 3.73 5.93 11.56
C GLN A 21 5.26 5.90 11.52
N GLY A 22 5.80 6.31 10.38
CA GLY A 22 7.21 6.62 10.20
C GLY A 22 7.42 8.07 9.76
N ASP A 23 8.67 8.37 9.44
CA ASP A 23 9.12 9.70 9.04
C ASP A 23 9.35 9.84 7.53
N ALA A 24 9.07 8.79 6.75
CA ALA A 24 9.01 8.86 5.30
C ALA A 24 7.57 9.03 4.81
N THR A 25 7.38 9.49 3.58
CA THR A 25 6.05 9.66 2.97
C THR A 25 5.98 8.88 1.67
N LEU A 26 4.92 8.07 1.52
CA LEU A 26 4.59 7.41 0.28
C LEU A 26 3.31 8.00 -0.28
N GLU A 27 3.39 8.53 -1.49
CA GLU A 27 2.25 8.96 -2.30
C GLU A 27 1.89 7.85 -3.28
N VAL A 28 0.64 7.41 -3.27
CA VAL A 28 0.11 6.37 -4.15
C VAL A 28 -0.90 7.01 -5.07
N THR A 29 -0.66 6.92 -6.37
CA THR A 29 -1.63 7.31 -7.40
C THR A 29 -2.26 6.04 -7.99
N VAL A 30 -3.58 5.96 -7.98
CA VAL A 30 -4.36 4.88 -8.58
C VAL A 30 -5.08 5.42 -9.81
N GLU A 31 -4.80 4.83 -10.97
CA GLU A 31 -5.39 5.25 -12.24
C GLU A 31 -5.89 4.07 -13.07
N ARG A 32 -6.76 4.34 -14.04
CA ARG A 32 -7.25 3.33 -14.99
C ARG A 32 -6.17 2.99 -15.99
N GLU A 33 -6.16 1.75 -16.47
CA GLU A 33 -5.29 1.31 -17.58
C GLU A 33 -5.47 2.17 -18.85
N GLU A 34 -6.70 2.59 -19.15
CA GLU A 34 -7.01 3.48 -20.27
C GLU A 34 -6.68 4.97 -19.98
N GLY A 35 -6.21 5.25 -18.77
CA GLY A 35 -5.87 6.57 -18.26
C GLY A 35 -6.98 7.21 -17.41
N GLY A 36 -6.53 8.06 -16.49
CA GLY A 36 -7.39 8.88 -15.64
C GLY A 36 -7.57 8.32 -14.23
N PRO A 37 -7.81 9.19 -13.24
CA PRO A 37 -7.75 8.83 -11.83
C PRO A 37 -8.91 7.94 -11.39
N ILE A 38 -8.65 7.10 -10.40
CA ILE A 38 -9.65 6.28 -9.71
C ILE A 38 -9.80 6.80 -8.27
N PRO A 39 -10.86 7.56 -7.97
CA PRO A 39 -11.16 7.97 -6.60
C PRO A 39 -11.74 6.82 -5.78
N ASP A 40 -11.71 6.97 -4.46
CA ASP A 40 -12.26 6.03 -3.47
C ASP A 40 -11.62 4.62 -3.51
N ALA A 41 -10.44 4.49 -4.12
CA ALA A 41 -9.69 3.24 -4.15
C ALA A 41 -9.13 2.91 -2.77
N THR A 42 -9.19 1.63 -2.42
CA THR A 42 -8.53 1.06 -1.24
C THR A 42 -7.07 0.83 -1.58
N VAL A 43 -6.17 1.15 -0.66
CA VAL A 43 -4.75 0.85 -0.78
C VAL A 43 -4.30 0.03 0.42
N VAL A 44 -3.58 -1.05 0.15
CA VAL A 44 -2.97 -1.93 1.15
C VAL A 44 -1.47 -1.95 0.89
N LEU A 45 -0.69 -1.73 1.94
CA LEU A 45 0.77 -1.80 1.92
C LEU A 45 1.22 -3.08 2.58
N GLU A 46 2.05 -3.86 1.91
CA GLU A 46 2.74 -5.02 2.47
C GLU A 46 4.24 -4.72 2.57
N ARG A 47 4.81 -4.98 3.74
CA ARG A 47 6.26 -4.91 3.97
C ARG A 47 6.91 -6.26 3.63
N ASP A 48 8.21 -6.25 3.35
CA ASP A 48 8.99 -7.46 3.04
C ASP A 48 8.93 -8.53 4.16
N ASP A 49 8.68 -8.13 5.41
CA ASP A 49 8.45 -9.04 6.53
C ASP A 49 7.07 -9.73 6.52
N GLY A 50 6.25 -9.46 5.50
CA GLY A 50 4.90 -9.98 5.30
C GLY A 50 3.83 -9.25 6.11
N ALA A 51 4.18 -8.14 6.77
CA ALA A 51 3.21 -7.34 7.51
C ALA A 51 2.38 -6.48 6.53
N THR A 52 1.06 -6.61 6.59
CA THR A 52 0.11 -5.90 5.73
C THR A 52 -0.63 -4.81 6.50
N PHE A 53 -0.81 -3.65 5.86
CA PHE A 53 -1.44 -2.46 6.43
C PHE A 53 -2.40 -1.85 5.41
N GLU A 54 -3.70 -1.91 5.69
CA GLU A 54 -4.69 -1.16 4.93
C GLU A 54 -4.65 0.32 5.36
N LEU A 55 -4.68 1.23 4.40
CA LEU A 55 -4.76 2.66 4.70
C LEU A 55 -6.18 3.03 5.14
N ASP A 56 -6.27 3.82 6.21
CA ASP A 56 -7.55 4.36 6.69
C ASP A 56 -8.18 5.31 5.67
N GLU A 57 -7.35 6.02 4.89
CA GLU A 57 -7.76 6.96 3.86
C GLU A 57 -7.81 6.29 2.48
N ARG A 58 -8.88 6.60 1.73
CA ARG A 58 -9.04 6.20 0.32
C ARG A 58 -8.45 7.25 -0.60
N THR A 59 -8.23 6.90 -1.87
CA THR A 59 -7.79 7.87 -2.87
C THR A 59 -8.80 9.01 -3.06
N ASP A 60 -8.29 10.22 -3.25
CA ASP A 60 -9.09 11.42 -3.50
C ASP A 60 -9.61 11.50 -4.96
N GLU A 61 -10.23 12.64 -5.32
CA GLU A 61 -10.76 12.88 -6.68
C GLU A 61 -9.69 12.81 -7.78
N ASP A 62 -8.43 13.09 -7.44
CA ASP A 62 -7.27 12.99 -8.32
C ASP A 62 -6.66 11.58 -8.30
N GLY A 63 -7.31 10.62 -7.63
CA GLY A 63 -6.89 9.23 -7.53
C GLY A 63 -5.64 9.06 -6.66
N THR A 64 -5.34 10.00 -5.77
CA THR A 64 -4.11 10.00 -4.99
C THR A 64 -4.40 9.82 -3.50
N VAL A 65 -3.49 9.14 -2.79
CA VAL A 65 -3.46 9.08 -1.33
C VAL A 65 -2.02 9.16 -0.86
N ALA A 66 -1.73 9.96 0.16
CA ALA A 66 -0.41 10.06 0.75
C ALA A 66 -0.44 9.58 2.20
N THR A 67 0.46 8.67 2.55
CA THR A 67 0.56 8.15 3.91
C THR A 67 1.98 8.26 4.44
N PRO A 68 2.19 8.61 5.73
CA PRO A 68 3.47 8.37 6.36
C PRO A 68 3.74 6.86 6.39
N ILE A 69 5.00 6.48 6.19
CA ILE A 69 5.47 5.09 6.30
C ILE A 69 6.85 5.05 7.00
N PRO A 70 7.22 3.93 7.62
CA PRO A 70 8.57 3.72 8.14
C PRO A 70 9.63 3.78 7.02
N GLY A 71 10.58 4.70 7.14
CA GLY A 71 11.73 4.78 6.22
C GLY A 71 12.83 3.80 6.59
N THR A 72 12.63 2.50 6.36
CA THR A 72 13.53 1.43 6.80
C THR A 72 14.59 1.02 5.78
N ARG A 73 14.63 1.67 4.60
CA ARG A 73 15.36 1.23 3.39
C ARG A 73 14.87 -0.11 2.84
N ASP A 74 13.63 -0.47 3.14
CA ASP A 74 12.94 -1.61 2.55
C ASP A 74 11.93 -1.12 1.51
N ALA A 75 11.60 -1.99 0.56
CA ALA A 75 10.51 -1.81 -0.38
C ALA A 75 9.17 -2.17 0.27
N TYR A 76 8.09 -1.63 -0.30
CA TYR A 76 6.72 -1.95 0.07
C TYR A 76 5.99 -2.46 -1.17
N THR A 77 5.18 -3.50 -1.03
CA THR A 77 4.22 -3.89 -2.06
C THR A 77 2.94 -3.09 -1.84
N VAL A 78 2.54 -2.31 -2.82
CA VAL A 78 1.33 -1.48 -2.81
C VAL A 78 0.27 -2.16 -3.64
N GLU A 79 -0.73 -2.72 -2.97
CA GLU A 79 -1.93 -3.26 -3.59
C GLU A 79 -3.03 -2.19 -3.61
N ALA A 80 -3.67 -2.01 -4.76
CA ALA A 80 -4.82 -1.12 -4.90
C ALA A 80 -6.04 -1.88 -5.43
N ALA A 81 -7.21 -1.55 -4.88
CA ALA A 81 -8.49 -2.15 -5.24
C ALA A 81 -9.58 -1.08 -5.32
N ALA A 82 -10.45 -1.18 -6.33
CA ALA A 82 -11.60 -0.32 -6.50
C ALA A 82 -12.79 -1.11 -7.06
N GLU A 83 -14.01 -0.67 -6.75
CA GLU A 83 -15.21 -1.33 -7.25
C GLU A 83 -15.27 -1.28 -8.78
N GLY A 84 -15.54 -2.44 -9.40
CA GLY A 84 -15.58 -2.56 -10.86
C GLY A 84 -14.19 -2.69 -11.51
N PHE A 85 -13.11 -2.76 -10.73
CA PHE A 85 -11.75 -2.97 -11.23
C PHE A 85 -11.15 -4.29 -10.73
N VAL A 86 -10.13 -4.75 -11.44
CA VAL A 86 -9.26 -5.84 -11.01
C VAL A 86 -8.23 -5.27 -10.04
N THR A 87 -8.01 -5.93 -8.90
CA THR A 87 -6.96 -5.59 -7.95
C THR A 87 -5.57 -5.78 -8.57
N THR A 88 -4.68 -4.80 -8.39
CA THR A 88 -3.30 -4.84 -8.88
C THR A 88 -2.35 -4.45 -7.75
N ALA A 89 -1.14 -5.04 -7.74
CA ALA A 89 -0.08 -4.67 -6.82
C ALA A 89 1.21 -4.26 -7.55
N VAL A 90 1.92 -3.30 -6.99
CA VAL A 90 3.19 -2.75 -7.48
C VAL A 90 4.17 -2.60 -6.32
N GLU A 91 5.42 -3.01 -6.52
CA GLU A 91 6.49 -2.83 -5.53
C GLU A 91 7.08 -1.42 -5.62
N THR A 92 7.30 -0.76 -4.47
CA THR A 92 8.00 0.51 -4.39
C THR A 92 9.51 0.31 -4.43
N GLU A 93 10.22 1.39 -4.72
CA GLU A 93 11.66 1.43 -4.43
C GLU A 93 11.91 1.44 -2.90
N PRO A 94 13.11 1.00 -2.46
CA PRO A 94 13.50 1.09 -1.06
C PRO A 94 13.45 2.52 -0.52
N LEU A 95 12.75 2.74 0.59
CA LEU A 95 12.52 4.09 1.10
C LEU A 95 13.31 4.41 2.36
N GLU A 96 14.14 5.45 2.29
CA GLU A 96 14.94 5.91 3.42
C GLU A 96 14.12 6.79 4.38
N SER A 97 14.55 6.85 5.64
CA SER A 97 14.05 7.82 6.64
C SER A 97 14.12 9.25 6.10
N GLY A 98 13.01 9.98 6.22
CA GLY A 98 12.82 11.36 5.79
C GLY A 98 12.60 11.53 4.28
N ALA A 99 12.57 10.43 3.52
CA ALA A 99 12.35 10.47 2.08
C ALA A 99 10.87 10.59 1.72
N SER A 100 10.61 11.08 0.52
CA SER A 100 9.29 11.06 -0.10
C SER A 100 9.38 10.30 -1.42
N ALA A 101 8.48 9.35 -1.65
CA ALA A 101 8.34 8.65 -2.92
C ALA A 101 6.91 8.70 -3.42
N SER A 102 6.77 8.52 -4.73
CA SER A 102 5.49 8.33 -5.38
C SER A 102 5.50 7.03 -6.18
N VAL A 103 4.36 6.34 -6.18
CA VAL A 103 4.14 5.11 -6.94
C VAL A 103 2.79 5.18 -7.62
N THR A 104 2.71 4.63 -8.83
CA THR A 104 1.49 4.59 -9.62
C THR A 104 1.03 3.14 -9.77
N VAL A 105 -0.23 2.89 -9.43
CA VAL A 105 -0.89 1.59 -9.60
C VAL A 105 -1.98 1.73 -10.65
N THR A 106 -1.83 1.01 -11.76
CA THR A 106 -2.81 0.97 -12.84
C THR A 106 -3.79 -0.19 -12.64
N LEU A 107 -5.09 0.12 -12.62
CA LEU A 107 -6.15 -0.88 -12.52
C LEU A 107 -6.89 -1.04 -13.86
N SER A 108 -7.17 -2.28 -14.22
CA SER A 108 -7.98 -2.62 -15.40
C SER A 108 -9.43 -2.88 -14.97
N GLU A 109 -10.39 -2.53 -15.82
CA GLU A 109 -11.80 -2.78 -15.52
C GLU A 109 -12.09 -4.30 -15.38
N SER A 110 -12.91 -4.65 -14.39
CA SER A 110 -13.36 -6.02 -14.18
C SER A 110 -14.49 -6.32 -15.15
N LEU A 111 -14.18 -7.07 -16.21
CA LEU A 111 -15.15 -7.49 -17.23
C LEU A 111 -16.16 -8.57 -16.74
N LEU A 112 -16.19 -8.87 -15.44
CA LEU A 112 -16.93 -10.01 -14.86
C LEU A 112 -18.36 -9.70 -14.37
N ALA A 113 -18.90 -8.50 -14.60
CA ALA A 113 -20.29 -8.19 -14.28
C ALA A 113 -21.27 -8.67 -15.39
N VAL A 114 -21.28 -9.96 -15.71
CA VAL A 114 -22.38 -10.59 -16.46
C VAL A 114 -23.41 -11.16 -15.47
N PRO A 115 -24.66 -10.64 -15.40
CA PRO A 115 -25.68 -11.18 -14.51
C PRO A 115 -26.02 -12.62 -14.93
N GLY A 116 -25.57 -13.60 -14.13
CA GLY A 116 -25.85 -15.02 -14.33
C GLY A 116 -24.65 -15.98 -14.26
N PHE A 117 -23.42 -15.48 -14.15
CA PHE A 117 -22.23 -16.32 -13.98
C PHE A 117 -21.55 -16.01 -12.65
N GLY A 118 -21.44 -17.01 -11.78
CA GLY A 118 -20.77 -16.87 -10.48
C GLY A 118 -19.35 -16.39 -10.68
N GLY A 119 -19.02 -15.24 -10.10
CA GLY A 119 -17.73 -14.59 -10.25
C GLY A 119 -16.61 -15.51 -9.78
N VAL A 120 -15.73 -15.90 -10.71
CA VAL A 120 -14.46 -16.54 -10.37
C VAL A 120 -13.50 -15.40 -10.04
N THR A 121 -13.01 -15.36 -8.81
CA THR A 121 -11.94 -14.44 -8.40
C THR A 121 -10.69 -14.76 -9.22
N ALA A 122 -10.35 -13.93 -10.20
CA ALA A 122 -9.07 -14.04 -10.88
C ALA A 122 -8.01 -13.38 -9.99
N ALA A 123 -7.15 -14.19 -9.37
CA ALA A 123 -5.88 -13.70 -8.86
C ALA A 123 -5.04 -13.27 -10.08
N VAL A 124 -4.86 -11.96 -10.26
CA VAL A 124 -4.08 -11.42 -11.37
C VAL A 124 -2.65 -11.13 -10.93
N ALA A 125 -1.72 -11.55 -11.76
CA ALA A 125 -0.29 -11.63 -11.48
C ALA A 125 0.40 -10.26 -11.52
N LEU A 126 1.35 -10.13 -10.59
CA LEU A 126 2.29 -9.04 -10.34
C LEU A 126 2.97 -8.49 -11.61
N ALA A 127 2.79 -7.21 -11.90
CA ALA A 127 3.58 -6.48 -12.89
C ALA A 127 4.59 -5.58 -12.16
N VAL A 128 5.85 -6.03 -12.08
CA VAL A 128 6.95 -5.23 -11.51
C VAL A 128 7.34 -4.14 -12.53
N ALA A 129 6.80 -2.93 -12.37
CA ALA A 129 7.19 -1.77 -13.16
C ALA A 129 8.32 -1.01 -12.44
N THR A 130 9.57 -1.22 -12.86
CA THR A 130 10.71 -0.44 -12.36
C THR A 130 10.64 1.01 -12.86
N VAL A 131 10.07 1.92 -12.07
CA VAL A 131 10.06 3.36 -12.40
C VAL A 131 11.36 4.00 -11.92
N ALA A 132 12.34 4.11 -12.82
CA ALA A 132 13.57 4.84 -12.57
C ALA A 132 13.30 6.36 -12.51
N LEU A 133 12.99 6.90 -11.33
CA LEU A 133 12.92 8.35 -11.14
C LEU A 133 14.33 8.93 -11.05
N LEU A 134 14.79 9.52 -12.15
CA LEU A 134 15.99 10.35 -12.21
C LEU A 134 15.84 11.53 -11.24
N ALA A 135 16.38 11.37 -10.03
CA ALA A 135 16.58 12.47 -9.11
C ALA A 135 17.52 13.50 -9.76
N ARG A 136 16.92 14.55 -10.34
CA ARG A 136 17.60 15.83 -10.57
C ARG A 136 17.96 16.42 -9.21
N GLY A 137 19.12 16.02 -8.71
CA GLY A 137 19.83 16.72 -7.64
C GLY A 137 20.23 18.10 -8.12
N HIS A 138 19.36 19.07 -7.85
CA HIS A 138 19.71 20.47 -7.78
C HIS A 138 20.67 20.68 -6.60
N LEU A 139 21.97 20.92 -6.87
CA LEU A 139 22.86 21.52 -5.88
C LEU A 139 23.59 22.70 -6.52
N GLY A 140 23.22 23.90 -6.07
CA GLY A 140 23.81 25.16 -6.48
C GLY A 140 25.08 25.53 -5.71
N ARG A 141 25.82 26.46 -6.34
CA ARG A 141 26.80 27.45 -5.82
C ARG A 141 27.86 27.00 -4.82
N LYS A 142 29.14 27.19 -5.22
CA LYS A 142 29.92 28.37 -4.83
C LYS A 142 30.74 28.88 -6.00
#